data_AF-A0A958LF06-F1
#
_entry.id   AF-A0A958LF06-F1
#
_cell.length_a   1.000
_cell.length_b   1.000
_cell.length_c   1.000
_cell.angle_alpha   90.00
_cell.angle_beta   90.00
_cell.angle_gamma   90.00
#
_symmetry.space_group_name_H-M   'P 1'
#
loop_
_entity.id
_entity.type
_entity.pdbx_description
1 polymer ?
#
loop_
_entity_poly.entity_id
_entity_poly.type
_entity_poly.pdbx_seq_one_letter_code
_entity_poly.pdbx_strand_id
1 'polypeptide(L)'
;APHMLSTLAAAYAETGDFSTAIEWSQKAVDLEDGDVKRQLSEELQSYRDGKPWREMQQAAEAPQPNDDDLNLSSESGAETAPSNGASTTAPNPGSAADPEQAVDAATSIK
;
A
#
# COMPACT_ATOMS: atom_id res chain seq x y z
N ALA A 1 6.98 -12.63 -17.68
CA ALA A 1 6.19 -13.08 -16.51
C ALA A 1 6.17 -11.96 -15.47
N PRO A 2 5.24 -11.01 -15.62
CA PRO A 2 5.14 -9.76 -14.83
C PRO A 2 4.49 -9.98 -13.47
N HIS A 3 3.57 -10.96 -13.37
CA HIS A 3 2.95 -11.35 -12.11
C HIS A 3 3.99 -11.78 -11.06
N MET A 4 5.12 -12.36 -11.49
CA MET A 4 6.24 -12.69 -10.61
C MET A 4 6.92 -11.43 -10.05
N LEU A 5 7.05 -10.38 -10.88
CA LEU A 5 7.66 -9.12 -10.47
C LEU A 5 6.73 -8.30 -9.57
N SER A 6 5.42 -8.32 -9.84
CA SER A 6 4.39 -7.73 -8.96
C SER A 6 4.39 -8.41 -7.59
N THR A 7 4.42 -9.76 -7.55
CA THR A 7 4.52 -10.50 -6.28
C THR A 7 5.78 -10.12 -5.50
N LEU A 8 6.92 -9.96 -6.19
CA LEU A 8 8.17 -9.53 -5.56
C LEU A 8 8.08 -8.09 -5.03
N ALA A 9 7.50 -7.18 -5.81
CA ALA A 9 7.28 -5.79 -5.40
C ALA A 9 6.39 -5.72 -4.15
N ALA A 10 5.31 -6.50 -4.11
CA ALA A 10 4.44 -6.60 -2.94
C ALA A 10 5.19 -7.08 -1.70
N ALA A 11 6.03 -8.11 -1.82
CA ALA A 11 6.84 -8.61 -0.71
C ALA A 11 7.80 -7.53 -0.15
N TYR A 12 8.45 -6.75 -1.02
CA TYR A 12 9.28 -5.63 -0.58
C TYR A 12 8.47 -4.54 0.12
N ALA A 13 7.30 -4.18 -0.44
CA ALA A 13 6.41 -3.19 0.16
C ALA A 13 5.88 -3.62 1.54
N GLU A 14 5.61 -4.91 1.76
CA GLU A 14 5.20 -5.44 3.06
C GLU A 14 6.30 -5.30 4.13
N THR A 15 7.57 -5.35 3.73
CA THR A 15 8.72 -5.11 4.64
C THR A 15 9.03 -3.63 4.84
N GLY A 16 8.31 -2.73 4.15
CA GLY A 16 8.52 -1.28 4.19
C GLY A 16 9.58 -0.76 3.22
N ASP A 17 10.17 -1.62 2.39
CA ASP A 17 11.10 -1.20 1.34
C ASP A 17 10.35 -0.78 0.06
N PHE A 18 9.76 0.40 0.10
CA PHE A 18 9.01 0.95 -1.03
C PHE A 18 9.91 1.33 -2.22
N SER A 19 11.19 1.66 -1.97
CA SER A 19 12.12 2.01 -3.05
C SER A 19 12.31 0.82 -3.99
N THR A 20 12.60 -0.34 -3.41
CA THR A 20 12.78 -1.58 -4.16
C THR A 20 11.45 -2.05 -4.76
N ALA A 21 10.32 -1.90 -4.03
CA ALA A 21 8.99 -2.22 -4.55
C ALA A 21 8.64 -1.42 -5.82
N ILE A 22 8.91 -0.11 -5.84
CA ILE A 22 8.68 0.76 -7.00
C ILE A 22 9.52 0.32 -8.19
N GLU A 23 10.79 -0.03 -7.98
CA GLU A 23 11.68 -0.49 -9.05
C GLU A 23 11.13 -1.76 -9.73
N TRP A 24 10.75 -2.76 -8.94
CA TRP A 24 10.23 -4.02 -9.47
C TRP A 24 8.85 -3.86 -10.10
N SER A 25 7.98 -3.05 -9.49
CA SER A 25 6.65 -2.76 -10.02
C SER A 25 6.72 -2.00 -11.36
N GLN A 26 7.63 -1.02 -11.49
CA GLN A 26 7.86 -0.33 -12.75
C GLN A 26 8.31 -1.29 -13.86
N LYS A 27 9.24 -2.21 -13.56
CA LYS A 27 9.64 -3.26 -14.51
C LYS A 27 8.47 -4.15 -14.92
N ALA A 28 7.53 -4.43 -14.01
CA ALA A 28 6.34 -5.20 -14.34
C ALA A 28 5.41 -4.43 -15.31
N VAL A 29 5.19 -3.13 -15.06
CA VAL A 29 4.40 -2.24 -15.92
C VAL A 29 4.99 -2.10 -17.31
N ASP A 30 6.32 -2.03 -17.41
CA ASP A 30 7.02 -1.84 -18.68
C ASP A 30 6.99 -3.09 -19.57
N LEU A 31 6.78 -4.28 -18.98
CA LEU A 31 6.77 -5.57 -19.68
C LEU A 31 5.39 -6.01 -20.18
N GLU A 32 4.32 -5.35 -19.76
CA GLU A 32 2.94 -5.68 -20.13
C GLU A 32 2.21 -4.52 -20.76
N ASP A 33 1.16 -4.85 -21.52
CA ASP A 33 0.26 -3.91 -22.15
C ASP A 33 -1.21 -4.25 -21.84
N GLY A 34 -2.12 -3.34 -22.18
CA GLY A 34 -3.56 -3.53 -21.98
C GLY A 34 -4.00 -3.49 -20.53
N ASP A 35 -4.98 -4.32 -20.17
CA ASP A 35 -5.61 -4.32 -18.85
C ASP A 35 -4.65 -4.68 -17.71
N VAL A 36 -3.68 -5.56 -17.97
CA VAL A 36 -2.67 -5.97 -16.98
C VAL A 36 -1.77 -4.78 -16.62
N LYS A 37 -1.36 -3.98 -17.62
CA LYS A 37 -0.56 -2.77 -17.40
C LYS A 37 -1.28 -1.76 -16.50
N ARG A 38 -2.59 -1.59 -16.68
CA ARG A 38 -3.40 -0.69 -15.84
C ARG A 38 -3.36 -1.14 -14.39
N GLN A 39 -3.65 -2.42 -14.12
CA GLN A 39 -3.62 -3.00 -12.78
C GLN A 39 -2.25 -2.79 -12.11
N LEU A 40 -1.17 -3.09 -12.83
CA LEU A 40 0.20 -2.92 -12.34
C LEU A 40 0.57 -1.45 -12.11
N SER A 41 -0.02 -0.53 -12.89
CA SER A 41 0.21 0.91 -12.73
C SER A 41 -0.49 1.46 -11.47
N GLU A 42 -1.67 0.94 -11.13
CA GLU A 42 -2.35 1.27 -9.88
C GLU A 42 -1.57 0.76 -8.66
N GLU A 43 -1.06 -0.48 -8.76
CA GLU A 43 -0.15 -1.05 -7.76
C GLU A 43 1.10 -0.17 -7.58
N LEU A 44 1.76 0.22 -8.68
CA LEU A 44 2.93 1.10 -8.67
C LEU A 44 2.63 2.43 -7.97
N GLN A 45 1.46 3.01 -8.22
CA GLN A 45 1.06 4.26 -7.58
C GLN A 45 0.89 4.08 -6.06
N SER A 46 0.33 2.96 -5.60
CA SER A 46 0.24 2.65 -4.17
C SER A 46 1.62 2.61 -3.50
N TYR A 47 2.63 2.03 -4.15
CA TYR A 47 3.99 2.00 -3.61
C TYR A 47 4.63 3.39 -3.58
N ARG A 48 4.38 4.24 -4.59
CA ARG A 48 4.82 5.64 -4.58
C ARG A 48 4.18 6.44 -3.44
N ASP A 49 2.95 6.11 -3.07
CA ASP A 49 2.25 6.68 -1.92
C ASP A 49 2.71 6.08 -0.57
N GLY A 50 3.65 5.12 -0.57
CA GLY A 50 4.12 4.44 0.64
C GLY A 50 3.09 3.47 1.24
N LYS A 51 2.19 2.92 0.41
CA LYS A 51 1.13 2.00 0.83
C LYS A 51 1.36 0.62 0.20
N PRO A 52 1.39 -0.46 1.01
CA PRO A 52 1.46 -1.80 0.46
C PRO A 52 0.16 -2.13 -0.31
N TRP A 53 0.31 -2.79 -1.46
CA TRP A 53 -0.81 -3.18 -2.31
C TRP A 53 -1.33 -4.55 -1.86
N ARG A 54 -2.58 -4.61 -1.43
CA ARG A 54 -3.31 -5.87 -1.24
C ARG A 54 -4.13 -6.06 -2.51
N GLU A 55 -3.97 -7.17 -3.21
CA GLU A 55 -4.93 -7.52 -4.26
C GLU A 55 -6.32 -7.54 -3.61
N MET A 56 -7.20 -6.64 -4.05
CA MET A 56 -8.62 -6.74 -3.73
C MET A 56 -9.11 -8.06 -4.30
N GLN A 57 -9.24 -9.06 -3.44
CA GLN A 57 -10.00 -10.26 -3.76
C GLN A 57 -11.41 -9.78 -4.12
N GLN A 58 -11.76 -9.77 -5.40
CA GLN A 58 -13.15 -9.71 -5.81
C GLN A 58 -13.81 -11.02 -5.32
N ALA A 59 -14.19 -11.04 -4.05
CA ALA A 59 -15.13 -12.02 -3.54
C ALA A 59 -16.45 -11.70 -4.21
N ALA A 60 -16.73 -12.37 -5.33
CA ALA A 60 -18.09 -12.50 -5.82
C ALA A 60 -18.93 -13.06 -4.66
N GLU A 61 -19.86 -12.22 -4.23
CA GLU A 61 -20.88 -12.43 -3.21
C GLU A 61 -21.29 -13.90 -3.05
N ALA A 62 -20.98 -14.49 -1.90
CA ALA A 62 -21.59 -15.74 -1.50
C ALA A 62 -23.11 -15.49 -1.33
N PRO A 63 -24.00 -16.36 -1.84
CA PRO A 63 -25.42 -16.21 -1.61
C PRO A 63 -25.67 -16.27 -0.10
N GLN A 64 -26.31 -15.23 0.45
CA GLN A 64 -26.73 -15.16 1.84
C GLN A 64 -27.60 -16.40 2.16
N PRO A 65 -27.28 -17.19 3.20
CA PRO A 65 -28.20 -18.23 3.65
C PRO A 65 -29.44 -17.54 4.24
N ASN A 66 -30.63 -17.86 3.70
CA ASN A 66 -31.89 -17.30 4.16
C ASN A 66 -32.10 -17.58 5.66
N ASP A 67 -32.42 -16.53 6.42
CA ASP A 67 -32.61 -16.48 7.88
C ASP A 67 -33.87 -17.21 8.40
N ASP A 68 -34.14 -18.45 7.98
CA ASP A 68 -35.39 -19.14 8.38
C ASP A 68 -35.24 -20.38 9.28
N ASP A 69 -34.04 -20.82 9.64
CA ASP A 69 -33.93 -21.87 10.67
C ASP A 69 -32.58 -21.80 11.38
N LEU A 70 -32.60 -21.41 12.66
CA LEU A 70 -31.96 -22.11 13.78
C LEU A 70 -31.89 -21.19 15.00
N ASN A 71 -33.02 -21.11 15.70
CA ASN A 71 -33.08 -20.86 17.12
C ASN A 71 -32.22 -21.92 17.85
N LEU A 72 -31.09 -21.52 18.42
CA LEU A 72 -30.51 -22.24 19.57
C LEU A 72 -29.79 -21.27 20.51
N SER A 73 -30.57 -20.73 21.45
CA SER A 73 -30.05 -20.16 22.69
C SER A 73 -29.20 -21.18 23.43
N SER A 74 -27.96 -20.83 23.76
CA SER A 74 -27.32 -21.25 25.00
C SER A 74 -26.19 -20.30 25.36
N GLU A 75 -26.43 -19.60 26.46
CA GLU A 75 -25.52 -18.75 27.21
C GLU A 75 -24.34 -19.53 27.80
N SER A 76 -23.38 -18.77 28.35
CA SER A 76 -22.27 -19.16 29.25
C SER A 76 -20.90 -19.11 28.55
N GLY A 77 -19.92 -18.32 28.98
CA GLY A 77 -19.76 -17.47 30.15
C GLY A 77 -18.27 -17.09 30.23
N ALA A 78 -18.01 -15.86 30.68
CA ALA A 78 -16.79 -15.32 31.28
C ALA A 78 -15.40 -15.78 30.75
N GLU A 79 -14.55 -14.83 30.35
CA GLU A 79 -13.45 -14.44 31.24
C GLU A 79 -12.85 -13.06 30.88
N THR A 80 -12.72 -12.25 31.92
CA THR A 80 -12.02 -10.95 32.04
C THR A 80 -10.52 -11.11 31.79
N ALA A 81 -9.70 -10.14 31.34
CA ALA A 81 -9.40 -8.82 31.91
C ALA A 81 -8.22 -8.17 31.08
N PRO A 82 -7.61 -7.02 31.44
CA PRO A 82 -7.48 -5.86 30.54
C PRO A 82 -6.03 -5.45 30.21
N SER A 83 -5.83 -4.49 29.30
CA SER A 83 -4.82 -3.44 29.53
C SER A 83 -5.04 -2.22 28.65
N ASN A 84 -5.16 -1.08 29.33
CA ASN A 84 -5.23 0.28 28.80
C ASN A 84 -3.87 0.72 28.24
N GLY A 85 -3.86 1.75 27.37
CA GLY A 85 -2.68 2.61 27.30
C GLY A 85 -2.51 3.50 26.08
N ALA A 86 -3.06 4.70 26.17
CA ALA A 86 -2.45 5.96 25.73
C ALA A 86 -2.26 6.26 24.22
N SER A 87 -3.05 7.23 23.77
CA SER A 87 -2.63 8.30 22.85
C SER A 87 -1.19 8.75 23.04
N THR A 88 -0.49 9.02 21.95
CA THR A 88 0.35 10.24 21.85
C THR A 88 0.45 10.66 20.38
N THR A 89 -0.30 11.73 20.09
CA THR A 89 0.01 12.75 19.10
C THR A 89 1.50 13.13 19.16
N ALA A 90 2.24 12.92 18.09
CA ALA A 90 3.47 13.67 17.83
C ALA A 90 3.16 14.77 16.80
N PRO A 91 3.20 16.06 17.16
CA PRO A 91 3.30 17.11 16.17
C PRO A 91 4.69 17.03 15.55
N ASN A 92 4.79 17.16 14.23
CA ASN A 92 6.05 17.30 13.53
C ASN A 92 6.25 18.81 13.24
N PRO A 93 7.05 19.55 14.02
CA PRO A 93 7.43 20.92 13.69
C PRO A 93 8.80 20.96 12.99
N GLY A 94 8.83 21.58 11.81
CA GLY A 94 10.04 21.88 11.04
C GLY A 94 10.15 20.96 9.82
N SER A 95 10.13 21.44 8.58
CA SER A 95 10.75 22.66 8.09
C SER A 95 9.93 23.19 6.91
N ALA A 96 9.34 24.36 7.07
CA ALA A 96 8.98 25.24 5.98
C ALA A 96 10.13 26.25 5.78
N ALA A 97 10.24 26.74 4.54
CA ALA A 97 11.20 27.73 4.02
C ALA A 97 12.60 27.14 3.72
N ASP A 98 13.23 27.40 2.56
CA ASP A 98 13.08 28.53 1.65
C ASP A 98 13.59 28.18 0.21
N PRO A 99 13.23 28.95 -0.83
CA PRO A 99 13.48 28.71 -2.24
C PRO A 99 14.80 29.33 -2.73
N GLU A 100 15.01 29.25 -4.05
CA GLU A 100 16.05 29.94 -4.81
C GLU A 100 17.51 29.51 -4.58
N GLN A 101 18.06 28.80 -5.58
CA GLN A 101 19.36 29.21 -6.09
C GLN A 101 19.45 28.98 -7.59
N ALA A 102 19.50 30.11 -8.30
CA ALA A 102 19.86 30.25 -9.69
C ALA A 102 21.19 29.56 -9.98
N VAL A 103 21.22 28.72 -11.01
CA VAL A 103 22.47 28.43 -11.71
C VAL A 103 22.65 29.50 -12.78
N ASP A 104 23.34 30.56 -12.34
CA ASP A 104 23.79 31.66 -13.16
C ASP A 104 24.73 31.18 -14.27
N ALA A 105 24.71 31.96 -15.34
CA ALA A 105 25.51 31.78 -16.52
C ALA A 105 26.99 32.10 -16.27
N ALA A 106 27.80 31.73 -17.26
CA ALA A 106 29.14 32.22 -17.55
C ALA A 106 30.27 31.78 -16.59
N THR A 107 31.24 31.02 -17.14
CA THR A 107 32.57 31.58 -17.45
C THR A 107 33.54 30.53 -17.98
N SER A 108 34.38 30.99 -18.91
CA SER A 108 35.68 30.48 -19.37
C SER A 108 35.68 29.47 -20.52
N ILE A 109 35.93 29.95 -21.75
CA ILE A 109 37.26 30.32 -22.31
C ILE A 109 38.11 29.08 -22.56
N LYS A 110 38.14 28.67 -23.84
CA LYS A 110 39.37 28.51 -24.63
C LYS A 110 39.05 28.54 -26.11
#